data_AF-A0A7W0KW66-F1
#
_entry.id   AF-A0A7W0KW66-F1
#
_cell.length_a   1.000
_cell.length_b   1.000
_cell.length_c   1.000
_cell.angle_alpha   90.00
_cell.angle_beta   90.00
_cell.angle_gamma   90.00
#
_symmetry.space_group_name_H-M   'P 1'
#
loop_
_entity.id
_entity.type
_entity.pdbx_description
1 polymer ?
#
loop_
_entity_poly.entity_id
_entity_poly.type
_entity_poly.pdbx_seq_one_letter_code
_entity_poly.pdbx_strand_id
1 'polypeptide(L)'
;MHPLLAILEDAAEGRFPSPDGTVEVLAPDGTGYLSVTALTGRAFVLADVHPAELSARGADGFGGALAPDVPRWLAGPDGVIGSVDVVLTTRARASSGVRAPTIGHADAAAHASA
;
A
#
# COMPACT_ATOMS: atom_id res chain seq x y z
N MET A 1 0.57 11.99 11.69
CA MET A 1 -0.58 11.27 11.10
C MET A 1 -0.10 10.66 9.79
N HIS A 2 -0.37 9.39 9.51
CA HIS A 2 0.12 8.73 8.31
C HIS A 2 -0.65 9.22 7.06
N PRO A 3 0.01 9.60 5.94
CA PRO A 3 -0.67 10.15 4.76
C PRO A 3 -1.73 9.24 4.14
N LEU A 4 -1.53 7.92 4.18
CA LEU A 4 -2.53 6.93 3.72
C LEU A 4 -3.76 6.80 4.63
N LEU A 5 -3.73 7.29 5.88
CA LEU A 5 -4.79 6.99 6.86
C LEU A 5 -6.17 7.42 6.34
N ALA A 6 -6.30 8.65 5.87
CA ALA A 6 -7.59 9.18 5.39
C ALA A 6 -8.11 8.38 4.18
N ILE A 7 -7.22 8.00 3.26
CA ILE A 7 -7.56 7.19 2.08
C ILE A 7 -8.10 5.81 2.50
N LEU A 8 -7.45 5.17 3.48
CA LEU A 8 -7.86 3.87 3.99
C LEU A 8 -9.17 3.95 4.79
N GLU A 9 -9.38 5.03 5.55
CA GLU A 9 -10.63 5.29 6.27
C GLU A 9 -11.80 5.53 5.32
N ASP A 10 -11.59 6.26 4.22
CA ASP A 10 -12.60 6.45 3.18
C ASP A 10 -12.90 5.14 2.43
N ALA A 11 -11.87 4.37 2.08
CA ALA A 11 -12.05 3.04 1.50
C ALA A 11 -12.83 2.10 2.45
N ALA A 12 -12.58 2.16 3.76
CA ALA A 12 -13.32 1.39 4.77
C ALA A 12 -14.83 1.70 4.78
N GLU A 13 -15.18 2.90 4.33
CA GLU A 13 -16.56 3.39 4.17
C GLU A 13 -17.14 3.14 2.78
N GLY A 14 -16.41 2.46 1.90
CA GLY A 14 -16.80 2.24 0.51
C GLY A 14 -16.62 3.47 -0.38
N ARG A 15 -15.96 4.52 0.10
CA ARG A 15 -15.60 5.71 -0.69
C ARG A 15 -14.20 5.52 -1.26
N PHE A 16 -14.11 4.79 -2.35
CA PHE A 16 -12.85 4.59 -3.06
C PHE A 16 -12.49 5.83 -3.91
N PRO A 17 -11.19 6.09 -4.13
CA PRO A 17 -10.77 7.11 -5.09
C PRO A 17 -11.23 6.75 -6.51
N SER A 18 -11.29 7.77 -7.38
CA SER A 18 -11.62 7.57 -8.79
C SER A 18 -10.61 6.64 -9.47
N PRO A 19 -11.04 5.64 -10.26
CA PRO A 19 -10.16 4.71 -10.97
C PRO A 19 -9.61 5.35 -12.26
N ASP A 20 -8.89 6.46 -12.15
CA ASP A 20 -8.44 7.29 -13.27
C ASP A 20 -7.06 6.90 -13.84
N GLY A 21 -6.47 5.82 -13.34
CA GLY A 21 -5.16 5.32 -13.75
C GLY A 21 -3.98 6.09 -13.18
N THR A 22 -4.22 7.08 -12.33
CA THR A 22 -3.14 7.96 -11.85
C THR A 22 -2.42 7.40 -10.63
N VAL A 23 -1.23 7.96 -10.41
CA VAL A 23 -0.37 7.68 -9.25
C VAL A 23 -0.16 8.99 -8.49
N GLU A 24 -0.43 8.96 -7.19
CA GLU A 24 -0.20 10.10 -6.30
C GLU A 24 1.01 9.85 -5.41
N VAL A 25 1.95 10.79 -5.38
CA VAL A 25 3.10 10.72 -4.48
C VAL A 25 2.74 11.40 -3.16
N LEU A 26 2.89 10.65 -2.08
CA LEU A 26 2.68 11.11 -0.71
C LEU A 26 4.04 11.32 -0.05
N ALA A 27 4.15 12.39 0.74
CA ALA A 27 5.36 12.66 1.52
C ALA A 27 5.70 11.48 2.43
N PRO A 28 6.99 11.09 2.58
CA PRO A 28 7.38 10.05 3.51
C PRO A 28 6.86 10.29 4.93
N ASP A 29 6.57 9.21 5.65
CA ASP A 29 6.26 9.31 7.06
C ASP A 29 7.56 9.36 7.91
N GLY A 30 7.42 9.49 9.22
CA GLY A 30 8.56 9.53 10.14
C GLY A 30 9.27 8.20 10.36
N THR A 31 8.79 7.10 9.75
CA THR A 31 9.36 5.75 9.94
C THR A 31 10.42 5.41 8.90
N GLY A 32 10.45 6.14 7.78
CA GLY A 32 11.41 5.92 6.69
C GLY A 32 11.05 4.74 5.78
N TYR A 33 9.90 4.10 5.97
CA TYR A 33 9.40 3.08 5.04
C TYR A 33 8.85 3.73 3.77
N LEU A 34 9.13 3.08 2.63
CA LEU A 34 8.49 3.38 1.36
C LEU A 34 7.34 2.40 1.13
N SER A 35 6.28 2.86 0.49
CA SER A 35 5.15 1.97 0.18
C SER A 35 4.54 2.30 -1.18
N VAL A 36 4.16 1.27 -1.91
CA VAL A 36 3.20 1.38 -3.03
C VAL A 36 1.89 0.79 -2.56
N THR A 37 0.80 1.56 -2.60
CA THR A 37 -0.55 1.11 -2.27
C THR A 37 -1.45 1.34 -3.48
N ALA A 38 -2.02 0.26 -4.02
CA ALA A 38 -2.97 0.35 -5.12
C ALA A 38 -4.39 0.09 -4.63
N LEU A 39 -5.30 0.98 -5.01
CA LEU A 39 -6.74 0.75 -5.01
C LEU A 39 -7.17 0.66 -6.48
N THR A 40 -8.28 -0.01 -6.77
CA THR A 40 -8.71 -0.27 -8.16
C THR A 40 -8.56 0.97 -9.07
N GLY A 41 -7.62 0.94 -10.02
CA GLY A 41 -7.39 2.03 -10.97
C GLY A 41 -6.72 3.28 -10.40
N ARG A 42 -6.17 3.27 -9.19
CA ARG A 42 -5.48 4.41 -8.55
C ARG A 42 -4.36 3.91 -7.65
N ALA A 43 -3.17 4.49 -7.73
CA ALA A 43 -2.08 4.12 -6.82
C ALA A 43 -1.56 5.32 -6.01
N PHE A 44 -1.00 5.02 -4.84
CA PHE A 44 -0.35 5.95 -3.94
C PHE A 44 1.06 5.46 -3.65
N VAL A 45 2.05 6.34 -3.75
CA VAL A 45 3.46 6.04 -3.48
C VAL A 45 3.94 6.93 -2.35
N LEU A 46 4.25 6.32 -1.22
CA LEU A 46 4.88 6.99 -0.08
C LEU A 46 6.40 6.98 -0.31
N ALA A 47 6.95 8.08 -0.83
CA ALA A 47 8.38 8.21 -1.11
C ALA A 47 8.77 9.67 -1.37
N ASP A 48 10.06 9.99 -1.20
CA ASP A 48 10.63 11.26 -1.64
C ASP A 48 11.07 11.12 -3.11
N VAL A 49 10.09 11.22 -4.01
CA VAL A 49 10.29 10.97 -5.44
C VAL A 49 9.45 11.89 -6.30
N HIS A 50 10.00 12.34 -7.41
CA HIS A 50 9.23 13.15 -8.35
C HIS A 50 8.22 12.27 -9.14
N PRO A 51 6.94 12.65 -9.28
CA PRO A 51 5.94 11.85 -10.00
C PRO A 51 6.34 11.48 -11.43
N ALA A 52 7.05 12.37 -12.14
CA ALA A 52 7.53 12.09 -13.50
C ALA A 52 8.54 10.93 -13.56
N GLU A 53 9.32 10.70 -12.49
CA GLU A 53 10.26 9.58 -12.42
C GLU A 53 9.55 8.25 -12.26
N LEU A 54 8.44 8.23 -11.54
CA LEU A 54 7.55 7.06 -11.44
C LEU A 54 6.93 6.77 -12.80
N SER A 55 6.35 7.78 -13.47
CA SER A 55 5.74 7.61 -14.79
C SER A 55 6.74 7.13 -15.84
N ALA A 56 7.97 7.64 -15.83
CA ALA A 56 9.03 7.18 -16.73
C ALA A 56 9.40 5.70 -16.56
N ARG A 57 9.07 5.10 -15.41
CA ARG A 57 9.27 3.68 -15.09
C ARG A 57 8.02 2.84 -15.31
N GLY A 58 6.98 3.42 -15.92
CA GLY A 58 5.72 2.74 -16.20
C GLY A 58 4.78 2.66 -14.99
N ALA A 59 4.99 3.46 -13.95
CA ALA A 59 4.04 3.49 -12.84
C ALA A 59 2.70 4.11 -13.28
N ASP A 60 1.63 3.33 -13.12
CA ASP A 60 0.25 3.73 -13.29
C ASP A 60 -0.65 3.07 -12.22
N GLY A 61 -1.89 3.57 -12.11
CA GLY A 61 -2.92 3.03 -11.23
C GLY A 61 -3.59 1.74 -11.72
N PHE A 62 -3.27 1.25 -12.92
CA PHE A 62 -3.82 0.03 -13.50
C PHE A 62 -2.94 -1.22 -13.26
N GLY A 63 -1.86 -1.05 -12.49
CA GLY A 63 -0.98 -2.13 -12.05
C GLY A 63 0.49 -1.80 -12.24
N GLY A 64 0.83 -0.80 -13.06
CA GLY A 64 2.21 -0.40 -13.31
C GLY A 64 2.97 0.00 -12.05
N ALA A 65 2.32 0.64 -11.08
CA ALA A 65 2.96 0.99 -9.81
C ALA A 65 3.40 -0.24 -8.99
N LEU A 66 2.71 -1.38 -9.12
CA LEU A 66 3.03 -2.64 -8.45
C LEU A 66 3.95 -3.54 -9.28
N ALA A 67 4.29 -3.15 -10.52
CA ALA A 67 5.21 -3.91 -11.35
C ALA A 67 6.59 -4.01 -10.66
N PRO A 68 7.24 -5.19 -10.64
CA PRO A 68 8.45 -5.42 -9.82
C PRO A 68 9.57 -4.38 -9.97
N ASP A 69 9.71 -3.80 -11.16
CA ASP A 69 10.72 -2.79 -11.47
C ASP A 69 10.53 -1.49 -10.66
N VAL A 70 9.29 -1.11 -10.34
CA VAL A 70 9.00 0.12 -9.58
C VAL A 70 9.42 -0.02 -8.12
N PRO A 71 8.95 -1.01 -7.32
CA PRO A 71 9.44 -1.21 -5.95
C PRO A 71 10.93 -1.51 -5.88
N ARG A 72 11.49 -2.26 -6.85
CA ARG A 72 12.94 -2.53 -6.92
C ARG A 72 13.73 -1.25 -7.09
N TRP A 73 13.28 -0.34 -7.95
CA TRP A 73 13.93 0.95 -8.11
C TRP A 73 13.78 1.83 -6.88
N LEU A 74 12.58 1.91 -6.29
CA LEU A 74 12.33 2.70 -5.08
C LEU A 74 13.19 2.24 -3.90
N ALA A 75 13.39 0.93 -3.75
CA ALA A 75 14.26 0.37 -2.72
C ALA A 75 15.74 0.75 -2.90
N GLY A 76 16.18 0.99 -4.15
CA GLY A 76 17.58 1.21 -4.46
C GLY A 76 18.43 -0.07 -4.34
N PRO A 77 19.75 0.03 -4.55
CA PRO A 77 20.65 -1.14 -4.63
C PRO A 77 20.78 -1.90 -3.31
N ASP A 78 20.67 -1.20 -2.17
CA ASP A 78 20.87 -1.75 -0.83
C ASP A 78 19.56 -1.89 -0.04
N GLY A 79 18.42 -1.56 -0.67
CA GLY A 79 17.12 -1.60 -0.02
C GLY A 79 16.53 -3.00 0.06
N VAL A 80 15.70 -3.22 1.08
CA VAL A 80 14.92 -4.44 1.25
C VAL A 80 13.50 -4.19 0.80
N ILE A 81 13.02 -5.01 -0.13
CA ILE A 81 11.60 -5.05 -0.48
C ILE A 81 10.91 -5.98 0.53
N GLY A 82 9.87 -5.47 1.18
CA GLY A 82 9.04 -6.26 2.08
C GLY A 82 8.10 -7.21 1.33
N SER A 83 6.90 -7.40 1.87
CA SER A 83 5.83 -8.20 1.26
C SER A 83 4.94 -7.35 0.35
N VAL A 84 4.31 -8.02 -0.62
CA VAL A 84 3.08 -7.53 -1.24
C VAL A 84 1.93 -8.03 -0.37
N ASP A 85 1.28 -7.11 0.34
CA ASP A 85 0.14 -7.42 1.20
C ASP A 85 -1.17 -6.91 0.59
N VAL A 86 -2.28 -7.53 0.98
CA VAL A 86 -3.63 -7.05 0.64
C VAL A 86 -4.21 -6.33 1.86
N VAL A 87 -4.59 -5.07 1.67
CA VAL A 87 -5.27 -4.29 2.70
C VAL A 87 -6.78 -4.37 2.48
N LEU A 88 -7.49 -5.06 3.38
CA LEU A 88 -8.95 -5.12 3.39
C LEU A 88 -9.49 -4.18 4.47
N THR A 89 -10.27 -3.19 4.07
CA THR A 89 -10.88 -2.23 5.00
C THR A 89 -12.39 -2.41 5.05
N THR A 90 -12.94 -2.37 6.27
CA THR A 90 -14.38 -2.30 6.50
C THR A 90 -14.64 -1.60 7.82
N ARG A 91 -15.68 -0.78 7.91
CA ARG A 91 -16.10 -0.26 9.21
C ARG A 91 -16.80 -1.34 10.01
N ALA A 92 -16.25 -1.62 11.19
CA ALA A 92 -16.89 -2.49 12.15
C ALA A 92 -18.28 -1.96 12.48
N ARG A 93 -19.31 -2.77 12.24
CA ARG A 93 -20.66 -2.53 12.75
C ARG A 93 -20.77 -3.20 14.11
N ALA A 94 -21.36 -2.51 15.09
CA ALA A 94 -21.67 -3.14 16.37
C ALA A 94 -22.61 -4.33 16.11
N SER A 95 -22.10 -5.55 16.26
CA SER A 95 -22.93 -6.73 16.39
C SER A 95 -23.27 -6.88 17.87
N SER A 96 -24.54 -7.16 18.18
CA SER A 96 -24.91 -7.55 19.54
C SER A 96 -24.30 -8.92 19.85
N GLY A 97 -23.06 -8.94 20.36
CA GLY A 97 -22.60 -9.97 21.29
C GLY A 97 -21.59 -11.02 20.82
N VAL A 98 -20.88 -10.88 19.71
CA VAL A 98 -19.78 -11.83 19.38
C VAL A 98 -18.44 -11.10 19.34
N ARG A 99 -17.56 -11.46 20.29
CA ARG A 99 -16.16 -11.01 20.30
C ARG A 99 -15.44 -11.64 19.11
N ALA A 100 -14.82 -10.82 18.25
CA ALA A 100 -14.05 -11.35 17.14
C ALA A 100 -12.92 -12.28 17.64
N PRO A 101 -12.66 -13.42 16.99
CA PRO A 101 -11.55 -14.27 17.35
C PRO A 101 -10.24 -13.48 17.18
N THR A 102 -9.33 -13.66 18.14
CA THR A 102 -7.98 -13.09 18.02
C THR A 102 -7.26 -13.83 16.91
N ILE A 103 -6.92 -13.13 15.83
CA ILE A 103 -6.01 -13.66 14.82
C ILE A 103 -4.62 -13.65 15.46
N GLY A 104 -4.05 -14.83 15.69
CA GLY A 104 -2.68 -14.94 16.16
C GLY A 104 -1.70 -14.43 15.10
N HIS A 105 -0.64 -13.76 15.53
CA HIS A 105 0.50 -13.49 14.65
C HIS A 105 1.13 -14.82 14.26
N ALA A 106 1.09 -15.19 12.98
CA ALA A 106 1.95 -16.25 12.47
C ALA A 106 3.36 -15.66 12.32
N ASP A 107 4.35 -16.26 12.97
CA ASP A 107 5.75 -15.87 12.81
C ASP A 107 6.15 -15.97 11.33
N ALA A 108 6.58 -14.85 10.75
CA ALA A 108 7.07 -14.75 9.37
C ALA A 108 8.35 -15.59 9.12
N ALA A 109 8.93 -16.18 10.16
CA ALA A 109 10.14 -17.00 10.08
C ALA A 109 9.94 -18.35 9.35
N ALA A 110 8.71 -18.78 9.07
CA ALA A 110 8.44 -20.12 8.54
C ALA A 110 8.71 -20.31 7.03
N HIS A 111 9.02 -19.26 6.26
CA HIS A 111 9.22 -19.37 4.80
C HIS A 111 10.69 -19.38 4.35
N ALA A 112 11.65 -19.36 5.26
CA ALA A 112 13.08 -19.44 4.94
C ALA A 112 13.61 -20.88 5.06
N SER A 113 13.02 -21.85 4.35
CA SER A 113 13.60 -23.19 4.16
C SER A 113 12.87 -23.95 3.04
N ALA A 114 13.33 -23.79 1.80
CA ALA A 114 13.18 -24.77 0.73
C ALA A 114 14.30 -24.57 -0.29
#